data_AF-A0A532DTF3-F1
#
_entry.id   AF-A0A532DTF3-F1
#
_cell.length_a   1.000
_cell.length_b   1.000
_cell.length_c   1.000
_cell.angle_alpha   90.00
_cell.angle_beta   90.00
_cell.angle_gamma   90.00
#
_symmetry.space_group_name_H-M   'P 1'
#
loop_
_entity.id
_entity.type
_entity.pdbx_description
1 polymer ?
#
loop_
_entity_poly.entity_id
_entity_poly.type
_entity_poly.pdbx_seq_one_letter_code
_entity_poly.pdbx_strand_id
1 'polypeptide(L)'
;MNDECGELMKQLNPVEFMGLHGGDAMEHFTLEAITAKSLRWANYTNTFILVLLCLLTLTACSDPKEARKQQLLSELHQVDNDYTRQSQTVSNRKNTVGYLEQQILTHRSDLSDYKGRIDAYMMNHKMALTAIALGLGGTAVALDSTSTFSSDEKTVGGLMAAGAALWALNNTEELAEVADTMNQADSHVKSLEHQIGQLSSQLASESQQLSQEEQMLRTLQVNAEQLRAKLHALGCGKECRT
;
A
#
# COMPACT_ATOMS: atom_id res chain seq x y z
N MET A 1 -32.96 6.23 22.52
CA MET A 1 -32.42 5.04 23.20
C MET A 1 -31.02 5.41 23.62
N ASN A 2 -30.92 5.87 24.87
CA ASN A 2 -29.66 6.19 25.54
C ASN A 2 -29.00 4.86 25.92
N ASP A 3 -27.67 4.79 25.86
CA ASP A 3 -26.87 4.07 26.85
C ASP A 3 -25.47 4.71 26.90
N GLU A 4 -25.32 5.58 27.89
CA GLU A 4 -24.05 6.00 28.48
C GLU A 4 -23.65 4.93 29.51
N CYS A 5 -22.39 4.48 29.49
CA CYS A 5 -21.74 3.88 30.65
C CYS A 5 -20.23 4.08 30.53
N GLY A 6 -19.81 5.32 30.78
CA GLY A 6 -18.44 5.68 31.11
C GLY A 6 -18.27 5.75 32.63
N GLU A 7 -17.09 5.34 33.08
CA GLU A 7 -16.39 5.71 34.32
C GLU A 7 -17.18 5.76 35.63
N LEU A 8 -16.69 5.02 36.64
CA LEU A 8 -16.52 5.58 37.99
C LEU A 8 -15.60 4.66 38.82
N MET A 9 -14.30 4.94 38.77
CA MET A 9 -13.45 4.77 39.96
C MET A 9 -13.76 5.92 40.92
N LYS A 10 -14.18 5.63 42.14
CA LYS A 10 -13.93 6.50 43.29
C LYS A 10 -13.73 5.69 44.56
N GLN A 11 -12.64 6.06 45.22
CA GLN A 11 -12.05 5.49 46.41
C GLN A 11 -13.02 5.43 47.60
N LEU A 12 -12.94 4.34 48.36
CA LEU A 12 -13.43 4.27 49.73
C LEU A 12 -12.49 5.06 50.64
N ASN A 13 -13.07 5.95 51.43
CA ASN A 13 -12.57 6.29 52.75
C ASN A 13 -13.79 6.62 53.63
N PRO A 14 -13.93 5.94 54.79
CA PRO A 14 -14.64 6.56 55.90
C PRO A 14 -13.82 6.43 57.19
N VAL A 15 -13.24 7.55 57.60
CA VAL A 15 -13.01 7.86 59.02
C VAL A 15 -13.88 9.08 59.32
N GLU A 16 -14.89 8.88 60.16
CA GLU A 16 -15.47 9.81 61.15
C GLU A 16 -16.90 9.34 61.48
N PHE A 17 -17.51 9.60 62.63
CA PHE A 17 -17.12 9.64 64.04
C PHE A 17 -18.45 9.85 64.79
N MET A 18 -18.60 9.22 65.95
CA MET A 18 -19.49 9.58 67.08
C MET A 18 -21.02 9.54 66.96
N GLY A 19 -21.61 8.85 67.97
CA GLY A 19 -22.92 9.18 68.49
C GLY A 19 -23.40 8.25 69.62
N LEU A 20 -23.49 8.82 70.85
CA LEU A 20 -24.43 8.53 71.94
C LEU A 20 -24.05 7.60 73.12
N HIS A 21 -23.64 8.29 74.20
CA HIS A 21 -24.20 8.30 75.57
C HIS A 21 -24.65 7.00 76.28
N GLY A 22 -24.05 6.79 77.46
CA GLY A 22 -24.82 6.85 78.72
C GLY A 22 -24.69 5.68 79.69
N GLY A 23 -24.14 5.95 80.88
CA GLY A 23 -24.72 5.50 82.15
C GLY A 23 -24.09 4.27 82.81
N ASP A 24 -23.51 4.52 83.99
CA ASP A 24 -22.76 3.60 84.84
C ASP A 24 -23.54 2.43 85.46
N ALA A 25 -22.71 1.47 85.93
CA ALA A 25 -22.92 0.52 87.02
C ALA A 25 -23.66 -0.79 86.70
N MET A 26 -22.88 -1.85 86.45
CA MET A 26 -22.80 -2.96 87.42
C MET A 26 -21.63 -3.88 87.09
N GLU A 27 -20.75 -3.99 88.08
CA GLU A 27 -19.69 -4.98 88.18
C GLU A 27 -20.25 -6.40 88.25
N HIS A 28 -19.36 -7.36 87.98
CA HIS A 28 -19.59 -8.80 87.94
C HIS A 28 -20.42 -9.27 86.73
N PHE A 29 -19.74 -9.76 85.69
CA PHE A 29 -19.97 -11.11 85.16
C PHE A 29 -18.96 -11.41 84.03
N THR A 30 -18.23 -12.53 84.22
CA THR A 30 -17.60 -13.37 83.19
C THR A 30 -16.37 -12.86 82.44
N LEU A 31 -15.20 -13.04 83.08
CA LEU A 31 -13.89 -13.15 82.42
C LEU A 31 -13.79 -14.37 81.46
N GLU A 32 -14.78 -15.25 81.40
CA GLU A 32 -14.80 -16.45 80.55
C GLU A 32 -15.30 -16.21 79.12
N ALA A 33 -15.98 -15.08 78.83
CA ALA A 33 -16.48 -14.81 77.48
C ALA A 33 -15.42 -14.20 76.54
N ILE A 34 -14.36 -13.61 77.09
CA ILE A 34 -13.31 -12.91 76.32
C ILE A 34 -12.26 -13.89 75.78
N THR A 35 -12.01 -15.01 76.46
CA THR A 35 -11.05 -16.03 76.02
C THR A 35 -11.58 -16.94 74.91
N ALA A 36 -12.90 -17.11 74.77
CA ALA A 36 -13.49 -17.90 73.68
C ALA A 36 -13.56 -17.14 72.34
N LYS A 37 -13.60 -15.80 72.36
CA LYS A 37 -13.67 -14.97 71.15
C LYS A 37 -12.30 -14.68 70.55
N SER A 38 -11.25 -14.54 71.37
CA SER A 38 -9.87 -14.33 70.90
C SER A 38 -9.28 -15.57 70.21
N LEU A 39 -9.68 -16.78 70.63
CA LEU A 39 -9.23 -18.04 70.00
C LEU A 39 -9.84 -18.24 68.60
N ARG A 40 -11.07 -17.76 68.35
CA ARG A 40 -11.69 -17.84 67.02
C ARG A 40 -11.08 -16.85 66.02
N TRP A 41 -10.68 -15.65 66.48
CA TRP A 41 -10.03 -14.66 65.61
C TRP A 41 -8.59 -15.05 65.25
N ALA A 42 -7.86 -15.68 66.18
CA ALA A 42 -6.53 -16.20 65.92
C ALA A 42 -6.51 -17.31 64.85
N ASN A 43 -7.56 -18.15 64.79
CA ASN A 43 -7.67 -19.19 63.76
C ASN A 43 -8.05 -18.63 62.39
N TYR A 44 -8.87 -17.56 62.33
CA TYR A 44 -9.26 -16.92 61.08
C TYR A 44 -8.13 -16.13 60.43
N THR A 45 -7.30 -15.44 61.22
CA THR A 45 -6.11 -14.75 60.67
C THR A 45 -5.08 -15.74 60.15
N ASN A 46 -4.89 -16.87 60.82
CA ASN A 46 -3.92 -17.88 60.41
C ASN A 46 -4.33 -18.59 59.11
N THR A 47 -5.62 -18.91 58.94
CA THR A 47 -6.11 -19.49 57.67
C THR A 47 -6.08 -18.49 56.53
N PHE A 48 -6.39 -17.21 56.78
CA PHE A 48 -6.29 -16.16 55.76
C PHE A 48 -4.84 -15.96 55.32
N ILE A 49 -3.88 -15.93 56.27
CA ILE A 49 -2.45 -15.85 55.96
C ILE A 49 -1.99 -17.09 55.19
N LEU A 50 -2.38 -18.30 55.59
CA LEU A 50 -2.05 -19.54 54.85
C LEU A 50 -2.63 -19.58 53.44
N VAL A 51 -3.87 -19.10 53.25
CA VAL A 51 -4.49 -19.00 51.91
C VAL A 51 -3.79 -17.94 51.07
N LEU A 52 -3.42 -16.79 51.64
CA LEU A 52 -2.66 -15.76 50.94
C LEU A 52 -1.24 -16.22 50.60
N LEU A 53 -0.58 -16.97 51.50
CA LEU A 53 0.73 -17.57 51.27
C LEU A 53 0.65 -18.70 50.24
N CYS A 54 -0.41 -19.51 50.24
CA CYS A 54 -0.68 -20.50 49.19
C CYS A 54 -0.93 -19.81 47.84
N LEU A 55 -1.71 -18.72 47.79
CA LEU A 55 -1.93 -17.96 46.56
C LEU A 55 -0.64 -17.27 46.05
N LEU A 56 0.20 -16.77 46.96
CA LEU A 56 1.50 -16.16 46.63
C LEU A 56 2.54 -17.22 46.19
N THR A 57 2.52 -18.42 46.76
CA THR A 57 3.42 -19.52 46.35
C THR A 57 2.94 -20.23 45.08
N LEU A 58 1.64 -20.31 44.84
CA LEU A 58 1.05 -20.80 43.59
C LEU A 58 1.36 -19.86 42.41
N THR A 59 1.47 -18.55 42.66
CA THR A 59 1.85 -17.57 41.63
C THR A 59 3.38 -17.46 41.44
N ALA A 60 4.18 -17.76 42.47
CA ALA A 60 5.64 -17.74 42.41
C ALA A 60 6.29 -18.97 41.72
N CYS A 61 5.51 -20.00 41.39
CA CYS A 61 5.95 -21.20 40.66
C CYS A 61 5.54 -21.18 39.17
N SER A 62 5.47 -20.01 38.55
CA SER A 62 5.43 -19.93 37.09
C SER A 62 6.84 -20.25 36.57
N ASP A 63 7.01 -21.45 36.01
CA ASP A 63 8.28 -21.86 35.39
C ASP A 63 8.71 -20.77 34.40
N PRO A 64 9.88 -20.13 34.58
CA PRO A 64 10.33 -19.04 33.69
C PRO A 64 10.39 -19.48 32.23
N LYS A 65 10.50 -20.79 31.96
CA LYS A 65 10.43 -21.33 30.60
C LYS A 65 9.02 -21.26 30.01
N GLU A 66 7.98 -21.50 30.80
CA GLU A 66 6.60 -21.44 30.31
C GLU A 66 6.12 -20.00 30.10
N ALA A 67 6.53 -19.06 30.96
CA ALA A 67 6.31 -17.64 30.73
C ALA A 67 6.97 -17.18 29.40
N ARG A 68 8.22 -17.62 29.14
CA ARG A 68 8.94 -17.28 27.91
C ARG A 68 8.33 -17.94 26.67
N LYS A 69 7.79 -19.15 26.79
CA LYS A 69 7.07 -19.83 25.71
C LYS A 69 5.78 -19.11 25.35
N GLN A 70 4.99 -18.70 26.35
CA GLN A 70 3.78 -17.90 26.11
C GLN A 70 4.08 -16.57 25.43
N GLN A 71 5.14 -15.88 25.84
CA GLN A 71 5.59 -14.66 25.17
C GLN A 71 5.93 -14.90 23.69
N LEU A 72 6.74 -15.92 23.39
CA LEU A 72 7.11 -16.24 22.01
C LEU A 72 5.93 -16.69 21.14
N LEU A 73 4.95 -17.38 21.72
CA LEU A 73 3.71 -17.74 21.03
C LEU A 73 2.89 -16.50 20.68
N SER A 74 2.80 -15.53 21.60
CA SER A 74 2.14 -14.25 21.36
C SER A 74 2.83 -13.46 20.24
N GLU A 75 4.16 -13.36 20.30
CA GLU A 75 4.97 -12.71 19.25
C GLU A 75 4.80 -13.41 17.90
N LEU A 76 4.77 -14.75 17.87
CA LEU A 76 4.55 -15.51 16.65
C LEU A 76 3.15 -15.25 16.07
N HIS A 77 2.12 -15.20 16.91
CA HIS A 77 0.76 -14.90 16.46
C HIS A 77 0.64 -13.48 15.89
N GLN A 78 1.31 -12.50 16.51
CA GLN A 78 1.38 -11.14 15.98
C GLN A 78 2.04 -11.11 14.60
N VAL A 79 3.19 -11.78 14.43
CA VAL A 79 3.88 -11.83 13.13
C VAL A 79 3.05 -12.54 12.06
N ASP A 80 2.28 -13.58 12.41
CA ASP A 80 1.40 -14.29 11.47
C ASP A 80 0.22 -13.43 11.00
N ASN A 81 -0.36 -12.64 11.92
CA ASN A 81 -1.39 -11.65 11.59
C ASN A 81 -0.83 -10.55 10.67
N ASP A 82 0.36 -10.02 11.00
CA ASP A 82 1.04 -9.02 10.19
C ASP A 82 1.40 -9.57 8.80
N TYR A 83 1.86 -10.83 8.72
CA TYR A 83 2.14 -11.52 7.47
C TYR A 83 0.89 -11.64 6.60
N THR A 84 -0.23 -12.07 7.18
CA THR A 84 -1.50 -12.23 6.44
C THR A 84 -1.98 -10.90 5.88
N ARG A 85 -1.95 -9.85 6.70
CA ARG A 85 -2.31 -8.49 6.28
C ARG A 85 -1.38 -7.99 5.16
N GLN A 86 -0.07 -8.16 5.32
CA GLN A 86 0.90 -7.74 4.33
C GLN A 86 0.75 -8.52 3.01
N SER A 87 0.42 -9.82 3.08
CA SER A 87 0.17 -10.67 1.93
C SER A 87 -1.02 -10.19 1.10
N GLN A 88 -2.10 -9.75 1.77
CA GLN A 88 -3.24 -9.14 1.11
C GLN A 88 -2.86 -7.83 0.41
N THR A 89 -2.08 -6.96 1.06
CA THR A 89 -1.59 -5.73 0.44
C THR A 89 -0.78 -6.02 -0.83
N VAL A 90 0.19 -6.95 -0.75
CA VAL A 90 0.99 -7.39 -1.90
C VAL A 90 0.11 -7.95 -3.02
N SER A 91 -0.88 -8.78 -2.69
CA SER A 91 -1.81 -9.34 -3.68
C SER A 91 -2.63 -8.26 -4.37
N ASN A 92 -3.16 -7.28 -3.61
CA ASN A 92 -3.93 -6.18 -4.16
C ASN A 92 -3.07 -5.32 -5.10
N ARG A 93 -1.82 -5.04 -4.72
CA ARG A 93 -0.90 -4.30 -5.58
C ARG A 93 -0.51 -5.06 -6.83
N LYS A 94 -0.30 -6.37 -6.75
CA LYS A 94 -0.06 -7.20 -7.95
C LYS A 94 -1.19 -7.07 -8.96
N ASN A 95 -2.44 -7.05 -8.48
CA ASN A 95 -3.59 -6.84 -9.35
C ASN A 95 -3.58 -5.44 -10.00
N THR A 96 -3.23 -4.40 -9.24
CA THR A 96 -3.08 -3.02 -9.77
C THR A 96 -1.97 -2.93 -10.82
N VAL A 97 -0.79 -3.51 -10.55
CA VAL A 97 0.34 -3.57 -11.49
C VAL A 97 -0.08 -4.30 -12.77
N GLY A 98 -0.70 -5.47 -12.66
CA GLY A 98 -1.19 -6.22 -13.81
C GLY A 98 -2.24 -5.46 -14.63
N TYR A 99 -3.14 -4.73 -13.96
CA TYR A 99 -4.11 -3.87 -14.63
C TYR A 99 -3.46 -2.73 -15.41
N LEU A 100 -2.46 -2.04 -14.81
CA LEU A 100 -1.72 -0.97 -15.48
C LEU A 100 -0.90 -1.49 -16.67
N GLU A 101 -0.26 -2.66 -16.52
CA GLU A 101 0.44 -3.33 -17.63
C GLU A 101 -0.51 -3.61 -18.79
N GLN A 102 -1.70 -4.15 -18.49
CA GLN A 102 -2.69 -4.45 -19.51
C GLN A 102 -3.23 -3.18 -20.19
N GLN A 103 -3.47 -2.09 -19.45
CA GLN A 103 -3.86 -0.81 -20.05
C GLN A 103 -2.79 -0.26 -20.99
N ILE A 104 -1.51 -0.32 -20.60
CA ILE A 104 -0.41 0.14 -21.44
C ILE A 104 -0.35 -0.68 -22.74
N LEU A 105 -0.54 -2.00 -22.65
CA LEU A 105 -0.58 -2.87 -23.83
C LEU A 105 -1.75 -2.51 -24.75
N THR A 106 -2.94 -2.30 -24.21
CA THR A 106 -4.12 -1.85 -24.98
C THR A 106 -3.85 -0.53 -25.67
N HIS A 107 -3.38 0.50 -24.96
CA HIS A 107 -3.09 1.80 -25.57
C HIS A 107 -1.97 1.75 -26.62
N ARG A 108 -0.95 0.91 -26.44
CA ARG A 108 0.08 0.68 -27.47
C ARG A 108 -0.50 0.01 -28.71
N SER A 109 -1.41 -0.95 -28.53
CA SER A 109 -2.14 -1.58 -29.64
C SER A 109 -2.99 -0.54 -30.38
N ASP A 110 -3.78 0.24 -29.66
CA ASP A 110 -4.64 1.28 -30.23
C ASP A 110 -3.83 2.33 -31.01
N LEU A 111 -2.68 2.73 -30.46
CA LEU A 111 -1.76 3.65 -31.13
C LEU A 111 -1.18 3.04 -32.40
N SER A 112 -0.79 1.76 -32.37
CA SER A 112 -0.28 1.04 -33.54
C SER A 112 -1.35 0.93 -34.62
N ASP A 113 -2.56 0.52 -34.26
CA ASP A 113 -3.69 0.40 -35.19
C ASP A 113 -4.09 1.76 -35.76
N TYR A 114 -4.09 2.81 -34.92
CA TYR A 114 -4.34 4.17 -35.37
C TYR A 114 -3.27 4.64 -36.37
N LYS A 115 -1.97 4.47 -36.05
CA LYS A 115 -0.88 4.81 -36.97
C LYS A 115 -1.00 4.03 -38.29
N GLY A 116 -1.32 2.74 -38.25
CA GLY A 116 -1.54 1.94 -39.46
C GLY A 116 -2.71 2.43 -40.32
N ARG A 117 -3.82 2.86 -39.71
CA ARG A 117 -4.95 3.46 -40.44
C ARG A 117 -4.59 4.81 -41.06
N ILE A 118 -3.84 5.64 -40.34
CA ILE A 118 -3.34 6.91 -40.87
C ILE A 118 -2.39 6.65 -42.04
N ASP A 119 -1.44 5.73 -41.92
CA ASP A 119 -0.54 5.38 -43.03
C ASP A 119 -1.31 4.89 -44.27
N ALA A 120 -2.35 4.06 -44.09
CA ALA A 120 -3.20 3.61 -45.17
C ALA A 120 -3.97 4.78 -45.83
N TYR A 121 -4.51 5.71 -45.02
CA TYR A 121 -5.14 6.93 -45.51
C TYR A 121 -4.14 7.80 -46.29
N MET A 122 -2.94 8.03 -45.74
CA MET A 122 -1.89 8.82 -46.38
C MET A 122 -1.41 8.20 -47.70
N MET A 123 -1.38 6.87 -47.80
CA MET A 123 -1.04 6.17 -49.04
C MET A 123 -2.11 6.35 -50.13
N ASN A 124 -3.39 6.43 -49.76
CA ASN A 124 -4.46 6.77 -50.70
C ASN A 124 -4.38 8.23 -51.17
N HIS A 125 -3.89 9.12 -50.30
CA HIS A 125 -3.73 10.56 -50.57
C HIS A 125 -2.28 10.98 -50.83
N LYS A 126 -1.44 10.08 -51.36
CA LYS A 126 0.01 10.31 -51.55
C LYS A 126 0.33 11.56 -52.37
N MET A 127 -0.54 11.93 -53.32
CA MET A 127 -0.36 13.11 -54.17
C MET A 127 -0.59 14.40 -53.37
N ALA A 128 -1.62 14.44 -52.53
CA ALA A 128 -1.85 15.54 -51.60
C ALA A 128 -0.71 15.67 -50.59
N LEU A 129 -0.25 14.56 -50.01
CA LEU A 129 0.90 14.56 -49.11
C LEU A 129 2.17 15.09 -49.78
N THR A 130 2.44 14.62 -51.01
CA THR A 130 3.60 15.08 -51.79
C THR A 130 3.48 16.56 -52.13
N ALA A 131 2.28 17.04 -52.46
CA ALA A 131 2.04 18.45 -52.74
C ALA A 131 2.24 19.33 -51.50
N ILE A 132 1.78 18.89 -50.32
CA ILE A 132 2.03 19.56 -49.04
C ILE A 132 3.54 19.57 -48.73
N ALA A 133 4.21 18.42 -48.85
CA ALA A 133 5.64 18.28 -48.55
C ALA A 133 6.53 19.09 -49.50
N LEU A 134 6.21 19.13 -50.80
CA LEU A 134 6.92 19.95 -51.78
C LEU A 134 6.53 21.43 -51.70
N GLY A 135 5.31 21.75 -51.28
CA GLY A 135 4.89 23.12 -51.00
C GLY A 135 5.68 23.74 -49.85
N LEU A 136 5.90 22.98 -48.77
CA LEU A 136 6.68 23.42 -47.60
C LEU A 136 8.20 23.27 -47.80
N GLY A 137 8.66 22.16 -48.38
CA GLY A 137 10.09 21.85 -48.55
C GLY A 137 10.69 22.38 -49.85
N GLY A 138 9.95 22.31 -50.96
CA GLY A 138 10.41 22.77 -52.28
C GLY A 138 10.53 24.29 -52.38
N THR A 139 9.66 25.03 -51.69
CA THR A 139 9.81 26.50 -51.57
C THR A 139 11.00 26.88 -50.70
N ALA A 140 11.27 26.15 -49.62
CA ALA A 140 12.45 26.39 -48.77
C ALA A 140 13.77 26.21 -49.55
N VAL A 141 13.89 25.14 -50.35
CA VAL A 141 15.10 24.88 -51.16
C VAL A 141 15.22 25.87 -52.33
N ALA A 142 14.10 26.28 -52.93
CA ALA A 142 14.09 27.25 -54.04
C ALA A 142 14.34 28.70 -53.60
N LEU A 143 13.97 29.06 -52.36
CA LEU A 143 14.14 30.41 -51.81
C LEU A 143 15.46 30.58 -51.03
N ASP A 144 16.12 29.49 -50.63
CA ASP A 144 17.41 29.55 -49.96
C ASP A 144 18.55 29.78 -50.97
N SER A 145 18.87 31.06 -51.19
CA SER A 145 19.97 31.52 -52.02
C SER A 145 21.36 31.25 -51.43
N THR A 146 21.44 30.84 -50.15
CA THR A 146 22.70 30.53 -49.44
C THR A 146 23.02 29.04 -49.36
N SER A 147 22.09 28.17 -49.77
CA SER A 147 22.29 26.72 -49.75
C SER A 147 23.29 26.23 -50.80
N THR A 148 24.07 25.21 -50.43
CA THR A 148 25.10 24.51 -51.23
C THR A 148 24.55 23.59 -52.33
N PHE A 149 23.24 23.57 -52.53
CA PHE A 149 22.61 22.75 -53.58
C PHE A 149 22.97 23.26 -54.98
N SER A 150 23.17 22.32 -55.91
CA SER A 150 23.50 22.62 -57.30
C SER A 150 22.39 23.45 -57.96
N SER A 151 22.74 24.31 -58.92
CA SER A 151 21.79 25.06 -59.74
C SER A 151 20.73 24.15 -60.37
N ASP A 152 21.10 22.94 -60.77
CA ASP A 152 20.18 21.96 -61.37
C ASP A 152 19.17 21.42 -60.35
N GLU A 153 19.57 21.26 -59.08
CA GLU A 153 18.70 20.79 -57.99
C GLU A 153 17.69 21.87 -57.59
N LYS A 154 18.10 23.15 -57.59
CA LYS A 154 17.18 24.28 -57.37
C LYS A 154 16.16 24.39 -58.50
N THR A 155 16.58 24.17 -59.76
CA THR A 155 15.67 24.18 -60.92
C THR A 155 14.70 22.99 -60.91
N VAL A 156 15.18 21.78 -60.66
CA VAL A 156 14.33 20.58 -60.57
C VAL A 156 13.37 20.68 -59.38
N GLY A 157 13.86 21.12 -58.22
CA GLY A 157 13.04 21.37 -57.03
C GLY A 157 11.98 22.44 -57.27
N GLY A 158 12.34 23.54 -57.95
CA GLY A 158 11.40 24.60 -58.32
C GLY A 158 10.33 24.14 -59.31
N LEU A 159 10.69 23.35 -60.34
CA LEU A 159 9.72 22.78 -61.29
C LEU A 159 8.77 21.78 -60.62
N MET A 160 9.29 20.93 -59.73
CA MET A 160 8.46 20.01 -58.94
C MET A 160 7.52 20.77 -57.99
N ALA A 161 8.00 21.84 -57.34
CA ALA A 161 7.18 22.71 -56.50
C ALA A 161 6.08 23.43 -57.31
N ALA A 162 6.38 23.90 -58.52
CA ALA A 162 5.41 24.51 -59.40
C ALA A 162 4.35 23.51 -59.90
N GLY A 163 4.77 22.30 -60.28
CA GLY A 163 3.85 21.22 -60.66
C GLY A 163 2.94 20.79 -59.48
N ALA A 164 3.52 20.68 -58.28
CA ALA A 164 2.77 20.42 -57.06
C ALA A 164 1.79 21.55 -56.73
N ALA A 165 2.17 22.81 -56.91
CA ALA A 165 1.30 23.96 -56.71
C ALA A 165 0.14 23.99 -57.72
N LEU A 166 0.40 23.68 -59.00
CA LEU A 166 -0.65 23.60 -60.02
C LEU A 166 -1.64 22.47 -59.73
N TRP A 167 -1.15 21.30 -59.32
CA TRP A 167 -2.01 20.21 -58.89
C TRP A 167 -2.81 20.59 -57.64
N ALA A 168 -2.17 21.28 -56.69
CA ALA A 168 -2.80 21.74 -55.46
C ALA A 168 -3.91 22.75 -55.71
N LEU A 169 -3.74 23.67 -56.65
CA LEU A 169 -4.77 24.64 -57.05
C LEU A 169 -6.02 23.97 -57.64
N ASN A 170 -5.88 22.79 -58.26
CA ASN A 170 -7.00 22.04 -58.82
C ASN A 170 -7.62 21.04 -57.82
N ASN A 171 -6.96 20.76 -56.69
CA ASN A 171 -7.37 19.77 -55.69
C ASN A 171 -7.26 20.35 -54.27
N THR A 172 -7.65 21.62 -54.10
CA THR A 172 -7.51 22.36 -52.83
C THR A 172 -8.32 21.74 -51.69
N GLU A 173 -9.49 21.18 -51.98
CA GLU A 173 -10.34 20.50 -51.00
C GLU A 173 -9.65 19.25 -50.43
N GLU A 174 -9.08 18.40 -51.30
CA GLU A 174 -8.34 17.20 -50.88
C GLU A 174 -7.10 17.58 -50.06
N LEU A 175 -6.37 18.62 -50.46
CA LEU A 175 -5.23 19.13 -49.69
C LEU A 175 -5.62 19.61 -48.29
N ALA A 176 -6.72 20.36 -48.20
CA ALA A 176 -7.20 20.88 -46.92
C ALA A 176 -7.65 19.74 -46.00
N GLU A 177 -8.36 18.74 -46.53
CA GLU A 177 -8.81 17.55 -45.79
C GLU A 177 -7.63 16.73 -45.28
N VAL A 178 -6.63 16.47 -46.13
CA VAL A 178 -5.44 15.70 -45.76
C VAL A 178 -4.60 16.44 -44.73
N ALA A 179 -4.43 17.77 -44.88
CA ALA A 179 -3.71 18.58 -43.91
C ALA A 179 -4.41 18.62 -42.54
N ASP A 180 -5.74 18.76 -42.52
CA ASP A 180 -6.52 18.71 -41.29
C ASP A 180 -6.45 17.33 -40.63
N THR A 181 -6.60 16.26 -41.42
CA THR A 181 -6.46 14.87 -40.96
C THR A 181 -5.08 14.60 -40.38
N MET A 182 -4.00 15.08 -41.01
CA MET A 182 -2.64 14.96 -40.47
C MET A 182 -2.48 15.68 -39.13
N ASN A 183 -3.02 16.89 -38.99
CA ASN A 183 -2.93 17.65 -37.76
C ASN A 183 -3.73 17.00 -36.62
N GLN A 184 -4.95 16.53 -36.93
CA GLN A 184 -5.75 15.76 -36.00
C GLN A 184 -5.05 14.46 -35.60
N ALA A 185 -4.46 13.74 -36.55
CA ALA A 185 -3.71 12.52 -36.30
C ALA A 185 -2.49 12.72 -35.41
N ASP A 186 -1.69 13.75 -35.68
CA ASP A 186 -0.54 14.11 -34.84
C ASP A 186 -0.98 14.45 -33.41
N SER A 187 -2.06 15.23 -33.26
CA SER A 187 -2.60 15.58 -31.94
C SER A 187 -3.09 14.35 -31.17
N HIS A 188 -3.76 13.41 -31.86
CA HIS A 188 -4.29 12.20 -31.27
C HIS A 188 -3.17 11.23 -30.87
N VAL A 189 -2.16 11.05 -31.73
CA VAL A 189 -0.95 10.27 -31.43
C VAL A 189 -0.23 10.84 -30.21
N LYS A 190 0.02 12.15 -30.18
CA LYS A 190 0.66 12.81 -29.02
C LYS A 190 -0.13 12.61 -27.73
N SER A 191 -1.46 12.67 -27.81
CA SER A 191 -2.32 12.42 -26.65
C SER A 191 -2.19 10.99 -26.14
N LEU A 192 -2.23 9.99 -27.03
CA LEU A 192 -2.03 8.59 -26.66
C LEU A 192 -0.63 8.32 -26.11
N GLU A 193 0.41 8.89 -26.73
CA GLU A 193 1.80 8.78 -26.24
C GLU A 193 1.95 9.39 -24.85
N HIS A 194 1.28 10.52 -24.59
CA HIS A 194 1.26 11.13 -23.26
C HIS A 194 0.56 10.24 -22.23
N GLN A 195 -0.60 9.67 -22.56
CA GLN A 195 -1.33 8.75 -21.69
C GLN A 195 -0.51 7.49 -21.38
N ILE A 196 0.13 6.89 -22.39
CA ILE A 196 1.05 5.76 -22.22
C ILE A 196 2.21 6.14 -21.29
N GLY A 197 2.77 7.33 -21.46
CA GLY A 197 3.84 7.85 -20.61
C GLY A 197 3.42 8.01 -19.15
N GLN A 198 2.24 8.56 -18.90
CA GLN A 198 1.66 8.70 -17.56
C GLN A 198 1.42 7.34 -16.90
N LEU A 199 0.79 6.40 -17.62
CA LEU A 199 0.55 5.04 -17.13
C LEU A 199 1.86 4.30 -16.86
N SER A 200 2.86 4.47 -17.72
CA SER A 200 4.18 3.83 -17.54
C SER A 200 4.90 4.36 -16.28
N SER A 201 4.79 5.65 -16.00
CA SER A 201 5.32 6.25 -14.77
C SER A 201 4.60 5.72 -13.53
N GLN A 202 3.27 5.61 -13.59
CA GLN A 202 2.46 5.04 -12.51
C GLN A 202 2.82 3.56 -12.27
N LEU A 203 2.96 2.77 -13.33
CA LEU A 203 3.39 1.37 -13.26
C LEU A 203 4.75 1.24 -12.59
N ALA A 204 5.73 2.09 -12.97
CA ALA A 204 7.06 2.07 -12.36
C ALA A 204 7.00 2.34 -10.85
N SER A 205 6.20 3.33 -10.43
CA SER A 205 5.98 3.64 -9.02
C SER A 205 5.33 2.49 -8.26
N GLU A 206 4.25 1.91 -8.79
CA GLU A 206 3.54 0.78 -8.17
C GLU A 206 4.42 -0.48 -8.11
N SER A 207 5.20 -0.76 -9.17
CA SER A 207 6.14 -1.88 -9.19
C SER A 207 7.25 -1.71 -8.14
N GLN A 208 7.73 -0.49 -7.92
CA GLN A 208 8.72 -0.22 -6.88
C GLN A 208 8.13 -0.42 -5.49
N GLN A 209 6.91 0.07 -5.24
CA GLN A 209 6.20 -0.13 -3.97
C GLN A 209 5.91 -1.62 -3.73
N LEU A 210 5.46 -2.35 -4.75
CA LEU A 210 5.26 -3.80 -4.69
C LEU A 210 6.57 -4.52 -4.30
N SER A 211 7.70 -4.15 -4.91
CA SER A 211 8.99 -4.75 -4.55
C SER A 211 9.37 -4.51 -3.09
N GLN A 212 9.08 -3.33 -2.53
CA GLN A 212 9.33 -3.03 -1.12
C GLN A 212 8.42 -3.86 -0.21
N GLU A 213 7.14 -3.98 -0.55
CA GLU A 213 6.19 -4.77 0.23
C GLU A 213 6.50 -6.28 0.18
N GLU A 214 6.99 -6.80 -0.94
CA GLU A 214 7.47 -8.17 -1.04
C GLU A 214 8.71 -8.42 -0.18
N GLN A 215 9.64 -7.46 -0.10
CA GLN A 215 10.79 -7.56 0.79
C GLN A 215 10.36 -7.56 2.27
N MET A 216 9.38 -6.72 2.63
CA MET A 216 8.80 -6.70 3.97
C MET A 216 8.16 -8.05 4.31
N LEU A 217 7.42 -8.63 3.37
CA LEU A 217 6.78 -9.94 3.54
C LEU A 217 7.82 -11.06 3.75
N ARG A 218 8.91 -11.05 2.98
CA ARG A 218 10.05 -11.98 3.21
C ARG A 218 10.67 -11.81 4.59
N THR A 219 10.79 -10.57 5.06
CA THR A 219 11.34 -10.28 6.40
C THR A 219 10.43 -10.83 7.50
N LEU A 220 9.10 -10.65 7.38
CA LEU A 220 8.12 -11.23 8.31
C LEU A 220 8.19 -12.77 8.32
N GLN A 221 8.34 -13.39 7.14
CA GLN A 221 8.49 -14.84 7.05
C GLN A 221 9.73 -15.34 7.80
N VAL A 222 10.88 -14.70 7.59
CA VAL A 222 12.14 -15.03 8.30
C VAL A 222 11.97 -14.85 9.82
N ASN A 223 11.33 -13.77 10.27
CA ASN A 223 11.06 -13.54 11.68
C ASN A 223 10.17 -14.64 12.28
N ALA A 224 9.12 -15.07 11.56
CA ALA A 224 8.26 -16.16 11.98
C ALA A 224 9.03 -17.49 12.10
N GLU A 225 9.89 -17.80 11.14
CA GLU A 225 10.76 -19.00 11.18
C GLU A 225 11.72 -18.97 12.37
N GLN A 226 12.34 -17.82 12.65
CA GLN A 226 13.20 -17.65 13.82
C GLN A 226 12.44 -17.81 15.15
N LEU A 227 11.24 -17.26 15.26
CA LEU A 227 10.38 -17.42 16.43
C LEU A 227 9.99 -18.89 16.63
N ARG A 228 9.58 -19.58 15.56
CA ARG A 228 9.30 -21.04 15.59
C ARG A 228 10.51 -21.84 16.04
N ALA A 229 11.71 -21.52 15.55
CA ALA A 229 12.94 -22.19 15.96
C ALA A 229 13.26 -21.97 17.45
N LYS A 230 13.09 -20.74 17.98
CA LYS A 230 13.24 -20.44 19.42
C LYS A 230 12.23 -21.22 20.26
N LEU A 231 10.99 -21.31 19.81
CA LEU A 231 9.93 -22.07 20.46
C LEU A 231 10.26 -23.57 20.52
N HIS A 232 10.76 -24.12 19.42
CA HIS A 232 11.18 -25.53 19.34
C HIS A 232 12.37 -25.82 20.28
N ALA A 233 13.33 -24.90 20.37
CA ALA A 233 14.47 -25.02 21.27
C ALA A 233 14.07 -25.01 22.76
N LEU A 234 13.02 -24.27 23.13
CA LEU A 234 12.45 -24.29 24.49
C LEU A 234 11.66 -25.57 24.78
N GLY A 235 11.03 -26.16 23.77
CA GLY A 235 10.34 -27.45 23.86
C GLY A 235 11.29 -28.65 23.98
N CYS A 236 12.50 -28.58 23.41
CA CYS A 236 13.53 -29.62 23.50
C CYS A 236 14.29 -29.66 24.85
N GLY A 237 13.60 -29.36 25.95
CA GLY A 237 14.17 -29.23 27.28
C GLY A 237 14.18 -30.52 28.09
N LYS A 238 14.91 -31.55 27.65
CA LYS A 238 15.56 -32.67 28.41
C LYS A 238 15.68 -33.99 27.62
N GLU A 239 14.91 -34.18 26.55
CA GLU A 239 14.86 -35.48 25.84
C GLU A 239 15.81 -35.60 24.63
N CYS A 240 16.46 -34.53 24.19
CA CYS A 240 17.43 -34.59 23.07
C CYS A 240 18.87 -34.96 23.48
N ARG A 241 19.06 -35.54 24.67
CA ARG A 241 20.33 -36.19 25.07
C ARG A 241 20.08 -37.67 25.29
N THR A 242 20.02 -38.43 24.20
CA THR A 242 20.35 -39.87 24.18
C THR A 242 21.01 -40.17 22.86
#